data_AF-A0A813EGJ3-F1
#
_entry.id   AF-A0A813EGJ3-F1
#
_cell.length_a   1.000
_cell.length_b   1.000
_cell.length_c   1.000
_cell.angle_alpha   90.00
_cell.angle_beta   90.00
_cell.angle_gamma   90.00
#
_symmetry.space_group_name_H-M   'P 1'
#
loop_
_entity.id
_entity.type
_entity.pdbx_description
1 polymer ?
#
loop_
_entity_poly.entity_id
_entity_poly.type
_entity_poly.pdbx_seq_one_letter_code
_entity_poly.pdbx_strand_id
1 'polypeptide(L)'
;MRITCSRPEIASWLLCAAVLAMGMQHVSSFLFLYMNQRFQSSDALMGLSVTVQVLFEIPIFAFGERLLPKLGPSVLIGIAMASFAIRVFGYTLVPNAWSILLLEPLHGVTYSCFTLATVHYLNDHVPMHMISTAQ
;
A
#
# COMPACT_ATOMS: atom_id res chain seq x y z
N MET A 1 -15.96 8.28 18.32
CA MET A 1 -15.62 9.69 18.04
C MET A 1 -14.90 10.41 19.19
N ARG A 2 -15.29 10.22 20.47
CA ARG A 2 -14.56 10.82 21.61
C ARG A 2 -13.10 10.37 21.74
N ILE A 3 -12.77 9.11 21.45
CA ILE A 3 -11.40 8.56 21.57
C ILE A 3 -10.41 9.23 20.59
N THR A 4 -10.86 9.53 19.37
CA THR A 4 -10.02 10.11 18.31
C THR A 4 -9.67 11.57 18.56
N CYS A 5 -10.60 12.37 19.10
CA CYS A 5 -10.34 13.77 19.46
C CYS A 5 -9.45 13.94 20.69
N SER A 6 -9.34 12.92 21.55
CA SER A 6 -8.53 12.98 22.78
C SER A 6 -7.05 12.68 22.55
N ARG A 7 -6.68 12.10 21.40
CA ARG A 7 -5.29 11.72 21.06
C ARG A 7 -4.94 12.18 19.64
N PRO A 8 -4.28 13.34 19.46
CA PRO A 8 -4.00 13.90 18.13
C PRO A 8 -3.13 12.97 17.26
N GLU A 9 -2.32 12.11 17.88
CA GLU A 9 -1.50 11.09 17.21
C GLU A 9 -2.33 10.04 16.45
N ILE A 10 -3.48 9.65 16.99
CA ILE A 10 -4.39 8.70 16.31
C ILE A 10 -5.01 9.39 15.10
N ALA A 11 -5.38 10.67 15.23
CA ALA A 11 -5.93 11.42 14.11
C ALA A 11 -4.92 11.61 12.96
N SER A 12 -3.66 11.93 13.27
CA SER A 12 -2.62 12.07 12.25
C SER A 12 -2.31 10.74 11.56
N TRP A 13 -2.23 9.65 12.32
CA TRP A 13 -2.01 8.32 11.76
C TRP A 13 -3.15 7.90 10.83
N LEU A 14 -4.41 8.09 11.26
CA LEU A 14 -5.59 7.80 10.45
C LEU A 14 -5.62 8.64 9.17
N LEU A 15 -5.21 9.91 9.24
CA LEU A 15 -5.11 10.78 8.08
C LEU A 15 -4.06 10.25 7.08
N CYS A 16 -2.86 9.88 7.55
CA CYS A 16 -1.83 9.27 6.72
C CYS A 16 -2.31 7.98 6.06
N ALA A 17 -2.96 7.11 6.84
CA ALA A 17 -3.50 5.85 6.36
C ALA A 17 -4.60 6.07 5.30
N ALA A 18 -5.52 7.00 5.55
CA ALA A 18 -6.59 7.34 4.62
C ALA A 18 -6.06 7.91 3.30
N VAL A 19 -5.09 8.83 3.35
CA VAL A 19 -4.47 9.42 2.15
C VAL A 19 -3.79 8.34 1.32
N LEU A 20 -3.01 7.46 1.95
CA LEU A 20 -2.35 6.36 1.24
C LEU A 20 -3.37 5.37 0.66
N ALA A 21 -4.41 5.01 1.40
CA ALA A 21 -5.46 4.10 0.94
C ALA A 21 -6.23 4.66 -0.28
N MET A 22 -6.61 5.94 -0.24
CA MET A 22 -7.25 6.62 -1.38
C MET A 22 -6.33 6.63 -2.61
N GLY A 23 -5.04 6.92 -2.41
CA GLY A 23 -4.06 6.88 -3.48
C GLY A 23 -3.92 5.49 -4.11
N MET A 24 -3.81 4.45 -3.28
CA MET A 24 -3.74 3.06 -3.76
C MET A 24 -4.99 2.67 -4.54
N GLN A 25 -6.17 2.99 -4.01
CA GLN A 25 -7.44 2.70 -4.68
C GLN A 25 -7.54 3.43 -6.03
N HIS A 26 -7.11 4.68 -6.10
CA HIS A 26 -7.08 5.43 -7.35
C HIS A 26 -6.20 4.74 -8.40
N VAL A 27 -4.98 4.32 -8.05
CA VAL A 27 -4.12 3.57 -8.97
C VAL A 27 -4.78 2.27 -9.38
N SER A 28 -5.33 1.49 -8.45
CA SER A 28 -5.97 0.21 -8.76
C SER A 28 -7.14 0.33 -9.73
N SER A 29 -7.92 1.41 -9.62
CA SER A 29 -9.06 1.65 -10.51
C SER A 29 -8.66 2.08 -11.92
N PHE A 30 -7.56 2.83 -12.07
CA PHE A 30 -7.19 3.48 -13.33
C PHE A 30 -5.97 2.87 -14.04
N LEU A 31 -5.21 1.97 -13.40
CA LEU A 31 -3.99 1.41 -13.99
C LEU A 31 -4.24 0.68 -15.31
N PHE A 32 -5.27 -0.18 -15.36
CA PHE A 32 -5.62 -0.92 -16.58
C PHE A 32 -6.11 0.02 -17.68
N LEU A 33 -6.92 1.02 -17.31
CA LEU A 33 -7.37 2.04 -18.25
C LEU A 33 -6.17 2.80 -18.84
N TYR A 34 -5.20 3.17 -18.00
CA TYR A 34 -3.97 3.84 -18.41
C TYR A 34 -3.13 2.94 -19.35
N MET A 35 -2.92 1.66 -18.99
CA MET A 35 -2.18 0.71 -19.82
C MET A 35 -2.81 0.50 -21.20
N ASN A 36 -4.14 0.41 -21.25
CA ASN A 36 -4.88 0.24 -22.49
C ASN A 36 -4.86 1.53 -23.34
N GLN A 37 -5.21 2.68 -22.77
CA GLN A 37 -5.33 3.93 -23.53
C GLN A 37 -3.96 4.48 -23.99
N ARG A 38 -2.92 4.38 -23.16
CA ARG A 38 -1.60 4.96 -23.44
C ARG A 38 -0.77 4.07 -24.37
N PHE A 39 -0.87 2.75 -24.21
CA PHE A 39 0.05 1.79 -24.83
C PHE A 39 -0.64 0.67 -25.62
N GLN A 40 -1.98 0.66 -25.70
CA GLN A 40 -2.76 -0.42 -26.31
C GLN A 40 -2.35 -1.80 -25.78
N SER A 41 -2.10 -1.87 -24.47
CA SER A 41 -1.62 -3.08 -23.81
C SER A 41 -2.63 -4.21 -23.94
N SER A 42 -2.15 -5.44 -24.09
CA SER A 42 -3.00 -6.62 -24.08
C SER A 42 -3.51 -6.95 -22.66
N ASP A 43 -4.66 -7.61 -22.58
CA ASP A 43 -5.23 -8.07 -21.30
C ASP A 43 -4.28 -8.99 -20.53
N ALA A 44 -3.48 -9.79 -21.25
CA ALA A 44 -2.46 -10.65 -20.66
C ALA A 44 -1.38 -9.83 -19.91
N LEU A 45 -0.94 -8.70 -20.47
CA LEU A 45 0.06 -7.85 -19.83
C LEU A 45 -0.51 -7.13 -18.60
N MET A 46 -1.78 -6.74 -18.64
CA MET A 46 -2.48 -6.17 -17.48
C MET A 46 -2.67 -7.22 -16.37
N GLY A 47 -3.04 -8.45 -16.71
CA GLY A 47 -3.12 -9.55 -15.74
C GLY A 47 -1.76 -9.90 -15.15
N LEU A 48 -0.69 -9.83 -15.96
CA LEU A 48 0.67 -10.04 -15.51
C LEU A 48 1.10 -8.98 -14.50
N SER A 49 0.68 -7.71 -14.67
CA SER A 49 1.04 -6.66 -13.71
C SER A 49 0.50 -6.98 -12.31
N VAL A 50 -0.77 -7.38 -12.21
CA VAL A 50 -1.37 -7.82 -10.93
C VAL A 50 -0.68 -9.06 -10.37
N THR A 51 -0.32 -10.01 -11.25
CA THR A 51 0.41 -11.22 -10.82
C THR A 51 1.75 -10.86 -10.18
N VAL A 52 2.49 -9.91 -10.77
CA VAL A 52 3.74 -9.41 -10.20
C VAL A 52 3.50 -8.73 -8.86
N GLN A 53 2.46 -7.90 -8.71
CA GLN A 53 2.11 -7.28 -7.43
C GLN A 53 1.98 -8.33 -6.32
N VAL A 54 1.15 -9.35 -6.54
CA VAL A 54 0.88 -10.43 -5.56
C VAL A 54 2.12 -11.29 -5.29
N LEU A 55 2.92 -11.55 -6.33
CA LEU A 55 4.15 -12.34 -6.19
C LEU A 55 5.16 -11.71 -5.21
N PHE A 56 5.23 -10.37 -5.17
CA PHE A 56 6.08 -9.65 -4.23
C PHE A 56 5.42 -9.41 -2.88
N GLU A 57 4.09 -9.29 -2.85
CA GLU A 57 3.30 -9.13 -1.64
C GLU A 57 3.43 -10.35 -0.69
N ILE A 58 3.31 -11.56 -1.22
CA ILE A 58 3.32 -12.81 -0.42
C ILE A 58 4.62 -12.96 0.41
N PRO A 59 5.83 -12.86 -0.17
CA PRO A 59 7.06 -12.95 0.60
C PRO A 59 7.17 -11.87 1.67
N ILE A 60 6.79 -10.63 1.37
CA ILE A 60 6.91 -9.52 2.33
C ILE A 60 6.00 -9.76 3.53
N PHE A 61 4.77 -10.23 3.32
CA PHE A 61 3.91 -10.66 4.41
C PHE A 61 4.47 -11.84 5.19
N ALA A 62 5.06 -12.83 4.52
CA ALA A 62 5.71 -13.96 5.19
C ALA A 62 6.88 -13.52 6.10
N PHE A 63 7.57 -12.43 5.75
CA PHE A 63 8.59 -11.82 6.59
C PHE A 63 8.04 -10.75 7.56
N GLY A 64 6.74 -10.49 7.54
CA GLY A 64 6.09 -9.43 8.32
C GLY A 64 6.34 -9.55 9.82
N GLU A 65 6.26 -10.76 10.38
CA GLU A 65 6.55 -11.04 11.79
C GLU A 65 7.98 -10.68 12.21
N ARG A 66 8.93 -10.70 11.25
CA ARG A 66 10.33 -10.30 11.49
C ARG A 66 10.57 -8.82 11.23
N LEU A 67 9.82 -8.22 10.30
CA LEU A 67 9.95 -6.82 9.91
C LEU A 67 9.37 -5.88 10.99
N LEU A 68 8.22 -6.28 11.53
CA LEU A 68 7.42 -5.50 12.45
C LEU A 68 8.13 -5.15 13.77
N PRO A 69 8.73 -6.09 14.53
CA PRO A 69 9.47 -5.76 15.75
C PRO A 69 10.77 -4.98 15.49
N LYS A 70 11.30 -4.99 14.25
CA LYS A 70 12.54 -4.28 13.89
C LYS A 70 12.30 -2.82 13.50
N LEU A 71 11.20 -2.55 12.79
CA LEU A 71 10.93 -1.23 12.21
C LEU A 71 9.82 -0.48 12.95
N GLY A 72 8.85 -1.20 13.51
CA GLY A 72 7.65 -0.61 14.11
C GLY A 72 6.66 -0.02 13.10
N PRO A 73 5.42 0.29 13.54
CA PRO A 73 4.34 0.71 12.65
C PRO A 73 4.59 2.07 11.97
N SER A 74 5.21 3.04 12.66
CA SER A 74 5.47 4.37 12.10
C SER A 74 6.49 4.38 10.96
N VAL A 75 7.52 3.52 11.03
CA VAL A 75 8.50 3.40 9.93
C VAL A 75 7.90 2.64 8.77
N LEU A 76 7.12 1.57 9.03
CA LEU A 76 6.47 0.79 7.99
C LEU A 76 5.49 1.62 7.16
N ILE A 77 4.66 2.47 7.78
CA ILE A 77 3.77 3.36 7.02
C ILE A 77 4.57 4.41 6.22
N GLY A 78 5.69 4.89 6.74
CA GLY A 78 6.60 5.79 6.01
C GLY A 78 7.21 5.13 4.77
N ILE A 79 7.67 3.87 4.89
CA ILE A 79 8.17 3.07 3.76
C ILE A 79 7.06 2.85 2.73
N ALA A 80 5.83 2.55 3.18
CA ALA A 80 4.70 2.37 2.28
C ALA A 80 4.40 3.65 1.48
N MET A 81 4.37 4.80 2.15
CA MET A 81 4.16 6.10 1.50
C MET A 81 5.27 6.45 0.51
N ALA A 82 6.53 6.21 0.88
CA ALA A 82 7.67 6.46 -0.01
C ALA A 82 7.64 5.55 -1.25
N SER A 83 7.39 4.25 -1.05
CA SER A 83 7.24 3.27 -2.13
C SER A 83 6.11 3.66 -3.09
N PHE A 84 4.96 4.08 -2.53
CA PHE A 84 3.82 4.55 -3.32
C PHE A 84 4.15 5.81 -4.12
N ALA A 85 4.81 6.80 -3.51
CA ALA A 85 5.21 8.04 -4.19
C ALA A 85 6.17 7.76 -5.35
N ILE A 86 7.20 6.92 -5.13
CA ILE A 86 8.13 6.50 -6.18
C ILE A 86 7.39 5.78 -7.31
N ARG A 87 6.44 4.90 -6.97
CA ARG A 87 5.65 4.16 -7.97
C ARG A 87 4.80 5.10 -8.85
N VAL A 88 4.03 6.00 -8.23
CA VAL A 88 3.17 6.94 -8.95
C VAL A 88 3.98 7.91 -9.80
N PHE A 89 5.10 8.41 -9.27
CA PHE A 89 6.04 9.21 -10.05
C PHE A 89 6.63 8.41 -11.22
N GLY A 90 7.01 7.15 -10.99
CA GLY A 90 7.52 6.24 -12.00
C GLY A 90 6.55 6.05 -13.17
N TYR A 91 5.25 5.96 -12.92
CA TYR A 91 4.24 5.88 -13.98
C TYR A 91 4.20 7.10 -14.91
N THR A 92 4.75 8.25 -14.49
CA THR A 92 4.84 9.43 -15.36
C THR A 92 6.01 9.34 -16.35
N LEU A 93 7.00 8.50 -16.07
CA LEU A 93 8.26 8.40 -16.81
C LEU A 93 8.37 7.14 -17.68
N VAL A 94 7.39 6.23 -17.62
CA VAL A 94 7.46 4.97 -18.37
C VAL A 94 7.35 5.18 -19.88
N PRO A 95 8.28 4.64 -20.69
CA PRO A 95 8.24 4.76 -22.14
C PRO A 95 7.31 3.73 -22.81
N ASN A 96 7.03 2.62 -22.13
CA ASN A 96 6.20 1.53 -22.64
C ASN A 96 5.51 0.77 -21.50
N ALA A 97 4.52 -0.05 -21.84
CA ALA A 97 3.75 -0.82 -20.87
C ALA A 97 4.57 -1.87 -20.10
N TRP A 98 5.60 -2.45 -20.69
CA TRP A 98 6.46 -3.43 -20.01
C TRP A 98 7.24 -2.81 -18.86
N SER A 99 7.59 -1.53 -18.96
CA SER A 99 8.30 -0.80 -17.90
C SER A 99 7.44 -0.63 -16.64
N ILE A 100 6.11 -0.74 -16.76
CA ILE A 100 5.18 -0.71 -15.62
C ILE A 100 5.42 -1.92 -14.72
N LEU A 101 5.70 -3.11 -15.29
CA LEU A 101 5.99 -4.32 -14.52
C LEU A 101 7.18 -4.17 -13.58
N LEU A 102 8.14 -3.30 -13.90
CA LEU A 102 9.29 -3.01 -13.03
C LEU A 102 8.92 -2.18 -11.81
N LEU A 103 7.79 -1.44 -11.88
CA LEU A 103 7.26 -0.64 -10.78
C LEU A 103 6.27 -1.43 -9.93
N GLU A 104 5.69 -2.51 -10.44
CA GLU A 104 4.74 -3.35 -9.69
C GLU A 104 5.30 -3.98 -8.39
N PRO A 105 6.59 -4.34 -8.27
CA PRO A 105 7.14 -4.76 -6.98
C PRO A 105 6.99 -3.72 -5.86
N LEU A 106 6.99 -2.42 -6.20
CA LEU A 106 6.73 -1.35 -5.23
C LEU A 106 5.29 -1.39 -4.70
N HIS A 107 4.35 -1.99 -5.45
CA HIS A 107 3.02 -2.29 -4.93
C HIS A 107 3.10 -3.24 -3.75
N GLY A 108 3.76 -4.38 -3.91
CA GLY A 108 3.89 -5.37 -2.84
C GLY A 108 4.46 -4.74 -1.58
N VAL A 109 5.52 -3.93 -1.72
CA VAL A 109 6.10 -3.17 -0.60
C VAL A 109 5.07 -2.20 0.02
N THR A 110 4.39 -1.41 -0.81
CA THR A 110 3.38 -0.44 -0.34
C THR A 110 2.28 -1.13 0.45
N TYR A 111 1.63 -2.13 -0.16
CA TYR A 111 0.47 -2.80 0.40
C TYR A 111 0.83 -3.60 1.65
N SER A 112 1.89 -4.41 1.60
CA SER A 112 2.30 -5.21 2.75
C SER A 112 2.76 -4.36 3.93
N CYS A 113 3.58 -3.33 3.71
CA CYS A 113 4.01 -2.45 4.80
C CYS A 113 2.84 -1.64 5.37
N PHE A 114 1.93 -1.15 4.54
CA PHE A 114 0.74 -0.43 4.99
C PHE A 114 -0.16 -1.31 5.86
N THR A 115 -0.47 -2.53 5.40
CA THR A 115 -1.34 -3.46 6.12
C THR A 115 -0.71 -3.90 7.43
N LEU A 116 0.58 -4.24 7.45
CA LEU A 116 1.32 -4.59 8.68
C LEU A 116 1.35 -3.42 9.68
N ALA A 117 1.64 -2.21 9.21
CA ALA A 117 1.64 -1.02 10.05
C ALA A 117 0.25 -0.76 10.66
N THR A 118 -0.80 -0.91 9.84
CA THR A 118 -2.19 -0.68 10.24
C THR A 118 -2.64 -1.66 11.31
N VAL A 119 -2.47 -2.96 11.07
CA VAL A 119 -2.88 -3.99 12.03
C VAL A 119 -2.18 -3.81 13.37
N HIS A 120 -0.87 -3.56 13.38
CA HIS A 120 -0.12 -3.38 14.63
C HIS A 120 -0.50 -2.07 15.33
N TYR A 121 -0.61 -0.97 14.59
CA TYR A 121 -0.99 0.31 15.19
C TYR A 121 -2.36 0.22 15.87
N LEU A 122 -3.32 -0.44 15.23
CA LEU A 122 -4.66 -0.63 15.79
C LEU A 122 -4.65 -1.57 17.00
N ASN A 123 -3.91 -2.68 16.95
CA ASN A 123 -3.79 -3.60 18.09
C ASN A 123 -3.23 -2.91 19.35
N ASP A 124 -2.33 -1.95 19.18
CA ASP A 124 -1.74 -1.21 20.31
C ASP A 124 -2.66 -0.11 20.86
N HIS A 125 -3.53 0.47 20.03
CA HIS A 125 -4.26 1.70 20.37
C HIS A 125 -5.78 1.54 20.50
N VAL A 126 -6.34 0.41 20.07
CA VAL A 126 -7.78 0.13 20.10
C VAL A 126 -8.10 -0.88 21.22
N PRO A 127 -9.18 -0.67 22.01
CA PRO A 127 -9.60 -1.63 23.02
C PRO A 127 -9.90 -3.01 22.41
N MET A 128 -9.53 -4.10 23.09
CA MET A 128 -9.73 -5.49 22.64
C MET A 128 -11.13 -5.80 22.09
N HIS A 129 -12.19 -5.21 22.65
CA HIS A 129 -13.57 -5.42 22.22
C HIS A 129 -13.95 -4.74 20.88
N MET A 130 -13.07 -3.92 20.29
CA MET A 130 -13.28 -3.22 19.02
C MET A 130 -12.26 -3.62 17.93
N ILE A 131 -11.27 -4.47 18.25
CA ILE A 131 -10.17 -4.82 17.34
C ILE A 131 -10.69 -5.44 16.04
N SER A 132 -11.70 -6.31 16.11
CA SER A 132 -12.27 -6.97 14.93
C SER A 132 -12.97 -6.02 13.95
N THR A 133 -13.46 -4.87 14.42
CA THR A 133 -14.09 -3.84 13.57
C THR A 133 -13.12 -2.75 13.12
N ALA A 134 -11.90 -2.76 13.65
CA ALA A 134 -10.90 -1.75 13.37
C ALA A 134 -10.02 -2.12 12.16
N GLN A 135 -9.82 -3.41 11.92
CA GLN A 135 -9.15 -3.96 10.73
C GLN A 135 -10.06 -3.85 9.50
#